data_AF-A0A6P1PX15-F1
#
_entry.id   AF-A0A6P1PX15-F1
#
_cell.length_a   1.000
_cell.length_b   1.000
_cell.length_c   1.000
_cell.angle_alpha   90.00
_cell.angle_beta   90.00
_cell.angle_gamma   90.00
#
_symmetry.space_group_name_H-M   'P 1'
#
loop_
_entity.id
_entity.type
_entity.pdbx_description
1 polymer ?
#
loop_
_entity_poly.entity_id
_entity_poly.type
_entity_poly.pdbx_seq_one_letter_code
_entity_poly.pdbx_strand_id
1 'polypeptide(L)' 'MASIIPNSGKQVQLRNNRTGSVWLGSYNYINQRYHFQPVGNVKAVRREFESMHIPKEFELAGTH' A
#
# COMPACT_ATOMS: atom_id res chain seq x y z
N MET A 1 -1.44 -18.26 2.19
CA MET A 1 -0.92 -17.12 1.40
C MET A 1 -0.47 -16.04 2.36
N ALA A 2 0.79 -15.61 2.31
CA ALA A 2 1.24 -14.49 3.12
C ALA A 2 0.63 -13.19 2.55
N SER A 3 -0.09 -12.42 3.38
CA SER A 3 -0.54 -11.09 3.00
C SER A 3 0.67 -10.19 2.79
N ILE A 4 0.71 -9.45 1.68
CA ILE A 4 1.83 -8.55 1.36
C ILE A 4 1.97 -7.43 2.40
N ILE A 5 0.87 -7.03 3.04
CA ILE A 5 0.87 -6.15 4.21
C ILE A 5 0.64 -7.02 5.45
N PRO A 6 1.56 -7.01 6.45
CA PRO A 6 1.37 -7.74 7.69
C PRO A 6 0.30 -7.08 8.57
N ASN A 7 -0.47 -7.91 9.28
CA ASN A 7 -1.51 -7.43 10.20
C ASN A 7 -0.94 -6.77 11.49
N SER A 8 0.38 -6.70 11.62
CA SER A 8 1.07 -6.08 12.76
C SER A 8 1.07 -4.55 12.73
N GLY A 9 0.49 -3.93 11.70
CA GLY A 9 0.51 -2.47 11.50
C GLY A 9 1.83 -1.93 10.96
N LYS A 10 2.81 -2.81 10.68
CA LYS A 10 4.05 -2.42 10.04
C LYS A 10 3.78 -1.89 8.63
N GLN A 11 4.32 -0.72 8.32
CA GLN A 11 4.32 -0.17 6.97
C GLN A 11 5.25 -0.99 6.06
N VAL A 12 4.74 -1.30 4.88
CA VAL A 12 5.49 -1.97 3.80
C VAL A 12 5.45 -1.11 2.55
N GLN A 13 6.54 -1.14 1.80
CA GLN A 13 6.60 -0.44 0.52
C GLN A 13 5.94 -1.29 -0.57
N LEU A 14 5.02 -0.67 -1.28
CA LEU A 14 4.25 -1.24 -2.37
C LEU A 14 4.53 -0.45 -3.65
N ARG A 15 4.31 -1.11 -4.78
CA ARG A 15 4.34 -0.50 -6.10
C ARG A 15 2.99 -0.70 -6.76
N ASN A 16 2.40 0.39 -7.25
CA ASN A 16 1.23 0.29 -8.10
C ASN A 16 1.69 -0.10 -9.52
N ASN A 17 1.38 -1.31 -9.96
CA ASN A 17 1.80 -1.82 -11.27
C ASN A 17 1.14 -1.04 -12.43
N ARG A 18 -0.09 -0.54 -12.24
CA ARG A 18 -0.80 0.25 -13.25
C ARG A 18 -0.16 1.62 -13.49
N THR A 19 0.34 2.28 -12.46
CA THR A 19 0.89 3.66 -12.56
C THR A 19 2.41 3.74 -12.38
N GLY A 20 3.05 2.64 -11.99
CA GLY A 20 4.46 2.56 -11.63
C GLY A 20 4.83 3.27 -10.31
N SER A 21 3.86 3.88 -9.62
CA SER A 21 4.10 4.73 -8.45
C SER A 21 4.36 3.92 -7.17
N VAL A 22 5.18 4.47 -6.28
CA VAL A 22 5.50 3.84 -4.98
C VAL A 22 4.52 4.32 -3.91
N TRP A 23 4.12 3.41 -3.05
CA TRP A 23 3.19 3.65 -1.94
C TRP A 23 3.66 2.94 -0.67
N LEU A 24 3.24 3.42 0.48
CA LEU A 24 3.33 2.71 1.75
C LEU A 24 1.96 2.13 2.08
N GLY A 25 1.91 0.83 2.37
CA GLY A 25 0.73 0.15 2.86
C GLY A 25 0.91 -0.25 4.32
N SER A 26 -0.10 -0.03 5.16
CA SER A 26 -0.16 -0.58 6.52
C SER A 26 -1.55 -1.12 6.82
N TYR A 27 -1.64 -2.01 7.81
CA TYR A 27 -2.92 -2.49 8.31
C TYR A 27 -3.27 -1.82 9.64
N ASN A 28 -4.35 -1.06 9.66
CA ASN A 28 -4.89 -0.49 10.89
C ASN A 28 -5.80 -1.51 11.56
N TYR A 29 -5.35 -2.09 12.67
CA TYR A 29 -6.09 -3.09 13.43
C TYR A 29 -7.30 -2.52 14.19
N ILE A 30 -7.31 -1.22 14.50
CA ILE A 30 -8.43 -0.55 15.17
C ILE A 30 -9.61 -0.44 14.21
N ASN A 31 -9.34 0.03 12.99
CA ASN A 31 -10.36 0.23 11.96
C ASN A 31 -10.56 -1.00 11.05
N GLN A 32 -9.72 -2.04 11.21
CA GLN A 32 -9.67 -3.23 10.35
C GLN A 32 -9.56 -2.89 8.87
N ARG A 33 -8.73 -1.89 8.54
CA ARG A 33 -8.57 -1.33 7.19
C ARG A 33 -7.10 -1.21 6.81
N TYR A 34 -6.85 -1.38 5.52
CA TYR A 34 -5.55 -1.06 4.93
C TYR A 34 -5.49 0.44 4.63
N HIS A 35 -4.41 1.08 5.05
CA HIS A 35 -4.11 2.47 4.74
C HIS A 35 -3.00 2.53 3.71
N PHE A 36 -3.20 3.37 2.69
CA PHE A 36 -2.28 3.53 1.57
C PHE A 36 -1.85 4.99 1.48
N GLN A 37 -0.56 5.21 1.65
CA GLN A 37 0.05 6.52 1.56
C GLN A 37 0.94 6.60 0.32
N PRO A 38 0.80 7.65 -0.48
CA PRO A 38 1.67 7.83 -1.63
C PRO A 38 3.09 8.21 -1.22
N VAL A 39 4.10 7.68 -1.92
CA VAL A 39 5.51 8.04 -1.71
C VAL A 39 6.01 8.89 -2.87
N GLY A 40 6.55 10.06 -2.54
CA GLY A 40 7.15 10.99 -3.49
C GLY A 40 6.12 11.91 -4.16
N ASN A 41 6.64 12.87 -4.92
CA ASN A 41 5.85 13.95 -5.53
C ASN A 41 5.47 13.59 -6.97
N VAL A 42 4.81 12.45 -7.17
CA VAL A 42 4.40 11.99 -8.49
C VAL A 42 3.08 12.69 -8.85
N LYS A 43 3.08 13.51 -9.92
CA LYS A 43 1.89 14.27 -10.37
C LYS A 43 0.62 13.41 -10.55
N ALA A 44 0.79 12.11 -10.80
CA ALA A 44 -0.30 11.15 -11.01
C ALA A 44 -0.84 10.53 -9.72
N VAL A 45 -0.22 10.79 -8.57
CA VAL A 45 -0.53 10.10 -7.34
C VAL A 45 -1.61 10.83 -6.56
N ARG A 46 -2.73 10.12 -6.41
CA ARG A 46 -3.92 10.60 -5.71
C ARG A 46 -3.68 10.50 -4.20
N ARG A 47 -4.37 11.37 -3.47
CA ARG A 47 -4.42 11.46 -2.01
C ARG A 47 -4.41 10.08 -1.33
N GLU A 48 -3.84 10.03 -0.13
CA GLU A 48 -3.92 8.85 0.75
C GLU A 48 -5.37 8.34 0.85
N PHE A 49 -5.51 7.02 0.97
CA PHE A 49 -6.82 6.39 1.07
C PHE A 49 -6.80 5.14 1.94
N GLU A 50 -7.98 4.73 2.38
CA GLU A 50 -8.19 3.49 3.13
C GLU A 50 -9.06 2.52 2.33
N SER A 51 -8.82 1.22 2.49
CA SER A 51 -9.60 0.16 1.85
C SER A 51 -9.73 -1.05 2.77
N MET A 52 -10.83 -1.80 2.63
CA MET A 52 -11.00 -3.09 3.33
C MET A 52 -10.11 -4.19 2.74
N HIS A 53 -9.66 -4.03 1.50
CA HIS A 53 -8.83 -5.02 0.80
C HIS A 53 -7.66 -4.32 0.11
N ILE A 54 -6.56 -5.05 -0.05
CA ILE A 54 -5.42 -4.58 -0.85
C ILE A 54 -5.84 -4.59 -2.33
N PRO A 55 -5.82 -3.44 -3.02
CA PRO A 55 -6.19 -3.41 -4.44
C PRO A 55 -5.20 -4.25 -5.25
N LYS A 56 -5.71 -5.01 -6.22
CA LYS A 56 -4.92 -5.94 -7.06
C LYS A 56 -3.76 -5.29 -7.84
N GLU A 57 -3.81 -3.96 -8.00
CA GLU A 57 -2.77 -3.19 -8.67
C GLU A 57 -1.54 -2.99 -7.79
N PHE A 58 -1.63 -3.24 -6.48
CA PHE A 58 -0.51 -3.11 -5.55
C PHE A 58 0.24 -4.42 -5.39
N GLU A 59 1.54 -4.34 -5.69
CA GLU A 59 2.48 -5.42 -5.51
C GLU A 59 3.55 -5.00 -4.51
N LEU A 60 4.24 -5.96 -3.89
CA LEU A 60 5.42 -5.63 -3.07
C LEU A 60 6.44 -4.92 -3.94
N ALA A 61 6.92 -3.75 -3.49
CA ALA A 61 8.09 -3.15 -4.10
C ALA A 61 9.27 -4.04 -3.72
N GLY A 62 9.60 -5.00 -4.58
CA GLY A 62 10.60 -6.03 -4.32
C GLY A 62 11.89 -5.44 -3.77
N THR A 63 12.32 -5.95 -2.62
CA THR A 63 13.73 -5.97 -2.23
C THR A 63 14.45 -6.85 -3.25
N HIS A 64 15.09 -6.22 -4.23
CA HIS A 64 16.19 -6.84 -4.98
C HIS A 64 17.48 -6.70 -4.17
#